data_AF-A0A6B9FLZ0-F1
#
_entry.id   AF-A0A6B9FLZ0-F1
#
_cell.length_a   1.000
_cell.length_b   1.000
_cell.length_c   1.000
_cell.angle_alpha   90.00
_cell.angle_beta   90.00
_cell.angle_gamma   90.00
#
_symmetry.space_group_name_H-M   'P 1'
#
loop_
_entity.id
_entity.type
_entity.pdbx_description
1 polymer ?
#
loop_
_entity_poly.entity_id
_entity_poly.type
_entity_poly.pdbx_seq_one_letter_code
_entity_poly.pdbx_strand_id
1 'polypeptide(L)' 'MTDDSDRLPFLPSEWRRSAEAIAHALKLAPPAQATEAEWVVILRNVKEAARLRGITEPPVGWQEALARKVGRVQGSGSP' A
#
# COMPACT_ATOMS: atom_id res chain seq x y z
N MET A 1 -23.45 -11.88 -14.33
CA MET A 1 -22.67 -10.67 -14.02
C MET A 1 -22.00 -10.94 -12.68
N THR A 2 -20.84 -11.57 -12.69
CA THR A 2 -20.14 -11.95 -11.46
C THR A 2 -19.38 -10.73 -10.95
N ASP A 3 -19.76 -10.31 -9.75
CA ASP A 3 -19.07 -9.34 -8.93
C ASP A 3 -17.71 -9.92 -8.52
N ASP A 4 -16.70 -9.74 -9.38
CA ASP A 4 -15.31 -10.15 -9.13
C ASP A 4 -14.50 -9.02 -8.46
N SER A 5 -15.16 -7.90 -8.15
CA SER A 5 -14.54 -6.66 -7.65
C SER A 5 -14.21 -6.68 -6.15
N ASP A 6 -14.68 -7.68 -5.39
CA ASP A 6 -14.63 -7.63 -3.92
C ASP A 6 -13.45 -8.39 -3.27
N ARG A 7 -12.51 -8.92 -4.05
CA ARG A 7 -11.34 -9.66 -3.51
C ARG A 7 -10.04 -8.97 -3.84
N LEU A 8 -9.68 -7.99 -3.01
CA LEU A 8 -8.33 -7.43 -2.98
C LEU A 8 -7.28 -8.55 -2.95
N PRO A 9 -6.15 -8.41 -3.68
CA PRO A 9 -5.15 -9.44 -3.74
C PRO A 9 -4.56 -9.70 -2.35
N PHE A 10 -4.23 -10.96 -2.08
CA PHE A 10 -3.43 -11.27 -0.92
C PHE A 10 -2.04 -10.66 -1.08
N LEU A 11 -1.67 -9.77 -0.16
CA LEU A 11 -0.31 -9.25 -0.05
C LEU A 11 0.39 -9.87 1.15
N PRO A 12 1.58 -10.48 0.96
CA PRO A 12 2.41 -10.97 2.06
C PRO A 12 2.71 -9.89 3.10
N SER A 13 3.04 -10.31 4.32
CA SER A 13 3.36 -9.43 5.46
C SER A 13 4.48 -8.42 5.16
N GLU A 14 5.39 -8.81 4.28
CA GLU A 14 6.55 -8.09 3.79
C GLU A 14 6.15 -6.75 3.16
N TRP A 15 5.00 -6.67 2.48
CA TRP A 15 4.55 -5.43 1.86
C TRP A 15 4.24 -4.35 2.88
N ARG A 16 3.57 -4.72 3.99
CA ARG A 16 3.33 -3.82 5.12
C ARG A 16 4.65 -3.39 5.78
N ARG A 17 5.54 -4.35 6.06
CA ARG A 17 6.85 -4.06 6.66
C ARG A 17 7.67 -3.11 5.79
N SER A 18 7.65 -3.30 4.47
CA SER A 18 8.30 -2.38 3.52
C SER A 18 7.70 -0.98 3.59
N ALA A 19 6.38 -0.84 3.63
CA ALA A 19 5.72 0.46 3.75
C ALA A 19 6.12 1.19 5.05
N GLU A 20 6.11 0.49 6.18
CA GLU A 20 6.54 1.02 7.48
C GLU A 20 8.03 1.43 7.46
N ALA A 21 8.90 0.58 6.92
CA ALA A 21 10.34 0.85 6.83
C ALA A 21 10.65 2.05 5.91
N ILE A 22 9.94 2.19 4.79
CA ILE A 22 10.08 3.31 3.85
C ILE A 22 9.62 4.61 4.50
N ALA A 23 8.45 4.62 5.15
CA ALA A 23 7.95 5.80 5.85
C ALA A 23 8.97 6.27 6.89
N HIS A 24 9.49 5.34 7.70
CA HIS A 24 10.52 5.64 8.68
C HIS A 24 11.82 6.17 8.04
N ALA A 25 12.32 5.51 6.99
CA ALA A 25 13.56 5.91 6.32
C ALA A 25 13.48 7.31 5.69
N LEU A 26 12.30 7.69 5.18
CA LEU A 26 12.05 8.99 4.56
C LEU A 26 11.57 10.05 5.56
N LYS A 27 11.50 9.72 6.86
CA LYS A 27 10.98 10.59 7.93
C LYS A 27 9.56 11.10 7.65
N LEU A 28 8.73 10.27 7.01
CA LEU A 28 7.32 10.54 6.75
C LEU A 28 6.45 10.03 7.91
N ALA A 29 5.20 10.46 7.95
CA ALA A 29 4.26 9.91 8.91
C ALA A 29 4.08 8.37 8.70
N PRO A 30 3.71 7.61 9.75
CA PRO A 30 3.38 6.19 9.61
C PRO A 30 2.35 5.97 8.49
N PRO A 31 2.41 4.86 7.72
CA PRO A 31 1.57 4.67 6.54
C PRO A 31 0.05 4.85 6.77
N ALA A 32 -0.44 4.48 7.96
CA ALA A 32 -1.83 4.67 8.38
C ALA A 32 -2.25 6.15 8.50
N GLN A 33 -1.29 7.04 8.80
CA GLN A 33 -1.50 8.45 9.11
C GLN A 33 -0.89 9.39 8.06
N ALA A 34 -0.18 8.84 7.07
CA ALA A 34 0.42 9.61 5.99
C ALA A 34 -0.62 10.48 5.27
N THR A 35 -0.25 11.67 4.85
CA THR A 35 -1.03 12.45 3.89
C THR A 35 -1.09 11.72 2.55
N GLU A 36 -1.99 12.12 1.64
CA GLU A 36 -2.06 11.53 0.30
C GLU A 36 -0.73 11.66 -0.48
N ALA A 37 -0.07 12.81 -0.35
CA ALA A 37 1.23 13.04 -0.99
C ALA A 37 2.31 12.09 -0.45
N GLU A 38 2.39 11.93 0.87
CA GLU A 38 3.32 10.98 1.51
C GLU A 38 2.98 9.53 1.14
N TRP A 39 1.69 9.19 1.07
CA TRP A 39 1.24 7.86 0.69
C TRP A 39 1.65 7.48 -0.73
N VAL A 40 1.51 8.40 -1.69
CA VAL A 40 1.99 8.19 -3.07
C VAL A 40 3.51 7.94 -3.10
N VAL A 41 4.28 8.68 -2.29
CA VAL A 41 5.73 8.46 -2.17
C VAL A 41 6.03 7.09 -1.57
N ILE A 42 5.33 6.68 -0.52
CA ILE A 42 5.47 5.35 0.10
C ILE A 42 5.16 4.26 -0.93
N LEU A 43 4.04 4.35 -1.65
CA LEU A 43 3.65 3.37 -2.67
C LEU A 43 4.71 3.23 -3.76
N ARG A 44 5.24 4.35 -4.29
CA ARG A 44 6.30 4.31 -5.31
C ARG A 44 7.52 3.53 -4.82
N ASN A 45 7.97 3.80 -3.59
CA ASN A 45 9.15 3.14 -3.03
C ASN A 45 8.86 1.66 -2.68
N VAL A 46 7.64 1.33 -2.25
CA VAL A 46 7.24 -0.08 -2.00
C VAL A 46 7.29 -0.87 -3.31
N LYS A 47 6.79 -0.29 -4.41
CA LYS A 47 6.86 -0.89 -5.74
C LYS A 47 8.31 -1.13 -6.17
N GLU A 48 9.19 -0.15 -5.98
CA GLU A 48 10.62 -0.33 -6.29
C GLU A 48 11.29 -1.39 -5.39
N ALA A 49 10.97 -1.41 -4.09
CA ALA A 49 11.48 -2.43 -3.18
C ALA A 49 11.01 -3.84 -3.57
N ALA A 50 9.77 -3.98 -4.06
CA ALA A 50 9.25 -5.23 -4.61
C ALA A 50 9.99 -5.64 -5.89
N ARG A 51 10.27 -4.68 -6.79
CA ARG A 51 11.04 -4.88 -8.02
C ARG A 51 12.45 -5.41 -7.74
N LEU A 52 13.14 -4.84 -6.75
CA LEU A 52 14.46 -5.29 -6.32
C LEU A 52 14.47 -6.72 -5.76
N ARG A 53 13.30 -7.24 -5.36
CA ARG A 53 13.10 -8.61 -4.88
C ARG A 53 12.55 -9.56 -5.97
N GLY A 54 12.53 -9.12 -7.23
CA GLY A 54 12.09 -9.91 -8.37
C GLY A 54 10.59 -9.83 -8.68
N ILE A 55 9.81 -9.02 -7.94
CA ILE A 55 8.39 -8.79 -8.26
C ILE A 55 8.30 -7.60 -9.21
N THR A 56 8.36 -7.86 -10.52
CA THR A 56 8.32 -6.84 -11.57
C THR A 56 6.91 -6.28 -11.80
N GLU A 57 5.88 -7.11 -11.62
CA GLU A 57 4.48 -6.76 -11.80
C GLU A 57 3.69 -7.07 -10.53
N PRO A 58 3.44 -6.07 -9.67
CA PRO A 58 2.55 -6.23 -8.54
C PRO A 58 1.13 -6.63 -8.98
N PRO A 59 0.40 -7.45 -8.21
CA PRO A 59 -0.98 -7.82 -8.52
C PRO A 59 -1.89 -6.59 -8.69
N VAL A 60 -2.87 -6.65 -9.59
CA VAL A 60 -3.89 -5.61 -9.70
C VAL A 60 -4.57 -5.40 -8.33
N GLY A 61 -4.78 -4.14 -7.94
CA GLY A 61 -5.38 -3.80 -6.64
C GLY A 61 -4.41 -3.83 -5.44
N TRP A 62 -3.11 -4.07 -5.64
CA TRP A 62 -2.14 -4.12 -4.54
C TRP A 62 -2.08 -2.84 -3.70
N GLN A 63 -2.28 -1.66 -4.30
CA GLN A 63 -2.22 -0.39 -3.58
C GLN A 63 -3.32 -0.30 -2.52
N GLU A 64 -4.53 -0.72 -2.89
CA GLU A 64 -5.70 -0.76 -2.02
C GLU A 64 -5.59 -1.87 -0.98
N ALA A 65 -5.12 -3.06 -1.38
CA ALA A 65 -4.81 -4.15 -0.46
C ALA A 65 -3.79 -3.72 0.61
N LEU A 66 -2.76 -2.96 0.20
CA LEU A 66 -1.75 -2.44 1.11
C LEU A 66 -2.32 -1.36 2.03
N ALA A 67 -3.11 -0.42 1.49
CA ALA A 67 -3.80 0.59 2.28
C ALA A 67 -4.62 -0.05 3.41
N ARG A 68 -5.44 -1.06 3.09
CA ARG A 68 -6.20 -1.84 4.07
C ARG A 68 -5.29 -2.54 5.09
N LYS A 69 -4.18 -3.13 4.64
CA LYS A 69 -3.23 -3.87 5.48
C LYS A 69 -2.47 -2.98 6.47
N VAL A 70 -2.23 -1.72 6.12
CA VAL A 70 -1.60 -0.72 7.00
C VAL A 70 -2.63 0.03 7.86
N GLY A 71 -3.92 -0.28 7.75
CA GLY A 71 -4.98 0.39 8.50
C GLY A 71 -5.36 1.77 7.95
N ARG A 72 -4.99 2.07 6.70
CA ARG A 72 -5.47 3.25 5.98
C ARG A 72 -6.86 2.93 5.42
N VAL A 73 -7.88 3.09 6.25
CA VAL A 73 -9.27 2.98 5.81
C VAL A 73 -9.54 4.23 4.99
N GLN A 74 -9.77 4.10 3.68
CA GLN A 74 -10.32 5.19 2.89
C GLN A 74 -11.67 5.53 3.54
N GLY A 75 -11.74 6.69 4.20
CA GLY A 75 -13.01 7.21 4.69
C GLY A 75 -13.89 7.53 3.51
N SER A 76 -14.69 6.56 3.06
CA SER A 76 -15.94 6.85 2.37
C SER A 76 -16.86 7.50 3.41
N GLY A 77 -16.80 8.83 3.51
CA GLY A 77 -17.61 9.57 4.48
C GLY A 77 -17.22 11.04 4.63
N SER A 78 -17.24 11.80 3.53
CA SER A 78 -17.56 13.23 3.63
C SER A 78 -19.08 13.37 3.82
N PRO A 79 -19.59 14.00 4.88
CA PRO A 79 -20.78 14.84 4.78
C PRO A 79 -20.45 16.19 4.12
#